data_AF-A0A356K7D8-F1
#
_entry.id   AF-A0A356K7D8-F1
#
_cell.length_a   1.000
_cell.length_b   1.000
_cell.length_c   1.000
_cell.angle_alpha   90.00
_cell.angle_beta   90.00
_cell.angle_gamma   90.00
#
_symmetry.space_group_name_H-M   'P 1'
#
loop_
_entity.id
_entity.type
_entity.pdbx_description
1 polymer ?
#
loop_
_entity_poly.entity_id
_entity_poly.type
_entity_poly.pdbx_seq_one_letter_code
_entity_poly.pdbx_strand_id
1 'polypeptide(L)' 'MSFHHLAITTRDMQATHAFYTEAMGFRLAKVIKQSMPRSWAKHFFYDTGNGELMAFWEL' A
#
# COMPACT_ATOMS: atom_id res chain seq x y z
N MET A 1 1.59 11.40 -20.33
CA MET A 1 0.77 10.97 -19.18
C MET A 1 1.56 9.91 -18.45
N SER A 2 1.98 10.18 -17.22
CA SER A 2 2.65 9.22 -16.34
C SER A 2 1.61 8.38 -15.56
N PHE A 3 2.08 7.35 -14.86
CA PHE A 3 1.25 6.52 -13.99
C PHE A 3 0.76 7.33 -12.78
N HIS A 4 -0.53 7.20 -12.41
CA HIS A 4 -1.07 7.84 -11.20
C HIS A 4 -0.69 7.09 -9.92
N HIS A 5 -0.77 5.75 -9.94
CA HIS A 5 -0.27 4.87 -8.88
C HIS A 5 -0.21 3.42 -9.38
N LEU A 6 0.55 2.58 -8.67
CA LEU A 6 0.60 1.13 -8.86
C LEU A 6 0.08 0.43 -7.60
N ALA A 7 -0.81 -0.54 -7.77
CA ALA A 7 -1.33 -1.37 -6.68
C ALA A 7 -1.02 -2.85 -6.93
N ILE A 8 -0.40 -3.52 -5.95
CA ILE A 8 -0.09 -4.96 -6.00
C ILE A 8 -0.52 -5.66 -4.71
N THR A 9 -0.59 -6.99 -4.72
CA THR A 9 -0.88 -7.78 -3.52
C THR A 9 0.42 -8.17 -2.82
N THR A 10 0.35 -8.34 -1.50
CA THR A 10 1.46 -8.88 -0.71
C THR A 10 1.02 -10.06 0.13
N ARG A 11 1.96 -10.97 0.40
CA ARG A 11 1.76 -12.11 1.31
C ARG A 11 2.11 -11.79 2.75
N ASP A 12 2.94 -10.77 2.97
CA ASP A 12 3.38 -10.34 4.29
C ASP A 12 3.37 -8.82 4.34
N MET A 13 2.32 -8.27 4.95
CA MET A 13 2.12 -6.83 5.04
C MET A 13 3.10 -6.17 6.03
N GLN A 14 3.58 -6.89 7.04
CA GLN A 14 4.55 -6.33 7.99
C GLN A 14 5.91 -6.16 7.33
N ALA A 15 6.39 -7.19 6.63
CA ALA A 15 7.64 -7.12 5.86
C ALA A 15 7.55 -6.05 4.76
N THR A 16 6.40 -5.95 4.08
CA THR A 16 6.13 -4.93 3.07
C THR A 16 6.18 -3.53 3.68
N HIS A 17 5.51 -3.33 4.82
CA HIS A 17 5.51 -2.05 5.52
C HIS A 17 6.93 -1.63 5.89
N ALA A 18 7.69 -2.49 6.56
CA ALA A 18 9.07 -2.21 6.98
C ALA A 18 9.96 -1.86 5.78
N PHE A 19 9.89 -2.62 4.68
CA PHE A 19 10.68 -2.31 3.49
C PHE A 19 10.36 -0.93 2.91
N TYR A 20 9.08 -0.62 2.72
CA TYR A 20 8.70 0.63 2.07
C TYR A 20 8.82 1.86 2.99
N THR A 21 8.68 1.73 4.30
CA THR A 21 8.87 2.87 5.22
C THR A 21 10.31 3.04 5.68
N GLU A 22 11.02 1.97 6.00
CA GLU A 22 12.36 2.05 6.61
C GLU A 22 13.46 2.07 5.53
N ALA A 23 13.42 1.15 4.58
CA ALA A 23 14.47 1.07 3.55
C ALA A 23 14.26 2.10 2.43
N MET A 24 13.00 2.31 2.01
CA MET A 24 12.66 3.24 0.92
C MET A 24 12.27 4.64 1.41
N GLY A 25 11.97 4.82 2.70
CA GLY A 25 11.60 6.12 3.27
C GLY A 25 10.20 6.61 2.87
N PHE A 26 9.34 5.75 2.33
CA PHE A 26 7.99 6.16 1.93
C PHE A 26 7.11 6.42 3.16
N ARG A 27 6.17 7.33 3.01
CA ARG A 27 5.24 7.68 4.09
C ARG A 27 3.90 6.98 3.87
N LEU A 28 3.45 6.23 4.87
CA LEU A 28 2.10 5.67 4.87
C LEU A 28 1.08 6.82 4.91
N ALA A 29 0.38 7.06 3.79
CA ALA A 29 -0.53 8.16 3.61
C ALA A 29 -1.96 7.79 4.01
N LYS A 30 -2.40 6.56 3.73
CA LYS A 30 -3.76 6.10 4.02
C LYS A 30 -3.84 4.57 4.10
N VAL A 31 -4.77 4.07 4.91
CA VAL A 31 -5.20 2.67 4.91
C VAL A 31 -6.72 2.62 4.77
N ILE A 32 -7.21 1.82 3.82
CA ILE A 32 -8.63 1.58 3.61
C ILE A 32 -8.91 0.12 3.91
N LYS A 33 -9.90 -0.15 4.77
CA LYS A 33 -10.39 -1.51 5.01
C LYS A 33 -11.68 -1.72 4.22
N GLN A 34 -11.69 -2.77 3.40
CA GLN A 34 -12.87 -3.22 2.66
C GLN A 34 -13.38 -4.52 3.28
N SER A 35 -14.66 -4.57 3.63
CA SER A 35 -15.32 -5.82 4.02
C SER A 35 -15.97 -6.45 2.79
N MET A 36 -15.78 -7.75 2.61
CA MET A 36 -16.45 -8.57 1.59
C MET A 36 -17.38 -9.57 2.29
N PRO A 37 -18.34 -10.21 1.59
CA PRO A 37 -19.31 -11.10 2.24
C PRO A 37 -18.72 -12.24 3.07
N ARG A 38 -17.49 -12.69 2.76
CA ARG A 38 -16.82 -13.80 3.46
C ARG A 38 -15.33 -13.53 3.78
N SER A 39 -14.86 -12.31 3.59
CA SER A 39 -13.46 -11.95 3.77
C SER A 39 -13.30 -10.45 4.03
N TRP A 40 -12.07 -10.00 4.25
CA TRP A 40 -11.72 -8.60 4.36
C TRP A 40 -10.47 -8.35 3.53
N ALA A 41 -10.27 -7.11 3.10
CA ALA A 41 -9.02 -6.69 2.51
C ALA A 41 -8.62 -5.33 3.09
N LYS A 42 -7.32 -5.10 3.29
CA LYS A 42 -6.78 -3.77 3.61
C LYS A 42 -5.93 -3.28 2.45
N HIS A 43 -6.14 -2.03 2.08
CA HIS A 43 -5.41 -1.35 1.02
C HIS A 43 -4.58 -0.22 1.63
N PHE A 44 -3.26 -0.37 1.58
CA PHE A 44 -2.29 0.57 2.13
C PHE A 44 -1.76 1.45 1.01
N PHE A 45 -1.73 2.77 1.21
CA PHE A 45 -1.22 3.75 0.25
C PHE A 45 0.00 4.44 0.84
N TYR A 46 1.11 4.36 0.12
CA TYR A 46 2.37 4.98 0.44
C TYR A 46 2.65 6.13 -0.52
N ASP A 47 3.01 7.28 0.01
CA ASP A 47 3.54 8.41 -0.73
C ASP A 47 5.02 8.17 -1.00
N THR A 48 5.36 8.08 -2.29
CA THR A 48 6.73 7.81 -2.77
C THR A 48 7.56 9.07 -2.96
N GLY A 49 6.96 10.25 -2.71
CA GLY A 49 7.49 11.55 -3.08
C GLY A 49 6.73 12.14 -4.27
N ASN A 50 6.66 13.48 -4.34
CA ASN A 50 6.03 14.23 -5.43
C ASN A 50 4.53 13.94 -5.66
N GLY A 51 3.83 13.34 -4.69
CA GLY A 51 2.41 13.02 -4.78
C GLY A 51 2.09 11.74 -5.57
N GLU A 52 3.10 10.98 -5.96
CA GLU A 52 2.93 9.66 -6.60
C GLU A 52 2.74 8.58 -5.51
N LEU A 53 1.76 7.71 -5.72
CA LEU A 53 1.40 6.69 -4.74
C LEU A 53 1.80 5.28 -5.17
N MET A 54 2.22 4.48 -4.21
CA MET A 54 2.34 3.03 -4.33
C MET A 54 1.40 2.37 -3.33
N ALA A 55 0.68 1.33 -3.76
CA ALA A 55 -0.34 0.72 -2.94
C ALA A 55 -0.22 -0.81 -2.83
N PHE A 56 -0.64 -1.34 -1.67
CA PHE A 56 -0.55 -2.76 -1.35
C PHE A 56 -1.86 -3.28 -0.79
N TRP A 57 -2.32 -4.40 -1.34
CA TRP A 57 -3.44 -5.17 -0.83
C TRP A 57 -2.94 -6.28 0.10
N GLU A 58 -3.46 -6.26 1.33
CA GLU A 58 -3.49 -7.39 2.26
C GLU A 58 -4.87 -8.05 2.11
N LEU A 59 -4.89 -9.32 1.69
CA LEU A 59 -6.09 -10.09 1.37
C LEU A 59 -6.45 -11.09 2.49
#